data_AF-A0A8S1L1I9-F1
#
_entry.id   AF-A0A8S1L1I9-F1
#
_cell.length_a   1.000
_cell.length_b   1.000
_cell.length_c   1.000
_cell.angle_alpha   90.00
_cell.angle_beta   90.00
_cell.angle_gamma   90.00
#
_symmetry.space_group_name_H-M   'P 1'
#
loop_
_entity.id
_entity.type
_entity.pdbx_description
1 polymer ?
#
loop_
_entity_poly.entity_id
_entity_poly.type
_entity_poly.pdbx_seq_one_letter_code
_entity_poly.pdbx_strand_id
1 'polypeptide(L)'
;MEKYSKFDFDGNEKFQQHLKNLYPLPPNLDKIKRKWFKNNIDPQFDINTEYQNPNSNNQSQQQQNQKQQSQDHQQQSQQSQQQQFQNQNHQQVPSIPIFTVIEGMLKVLYFPALLFLFTSQLNKYLNFGSVFICLLAIYRLQGLPKKNYFQEYFLRIIQLEFTTNIFFIVSLFTIDSFSFQLPIALHFLVGAAEFWIQINQQQGITLKVAKYIQANRNEIILTKQKIEIYLFLYSVFGIFLKKTSILQAVIIFQNLLLKTKFNKNMRNAQGYIRVWYADKLSENKKLPEGLRKIFSIIWRGYEKLLTLF
;
A
#
# COMPACT_ATOMS: atom_id res chain seq x y z
N MET A 1 -10.56 37.56 2.55
CA MET A 1 -11.57 37.00 1.61
C MET A 1 -11.51 37.67 0.23
N GLU A 2 -11.56 39.00 0.11
CA GLU A 2 -11.59 39.69 -1.20
C GLU A 2 -10.43 39.34 -2.15
N LYS A 3 -9.22 39.11 -1.63
CA LYS A 3 -8.07 38.77 -2.48
C LYS A 3 -8.19 37.40 -3.15
N TYR A 4 -8.87 36.45 -2.52
CA TYR A 4 -9.05 35.11 -3.06
C TYR A 4 -10.12 35.09 -4.16
N SER A 5 -11.25 35.80 -3.95
CA SER A 5 -12.32 35.87 -4.95
C SER A 5 -11.95 36.67 -6.20
N LYS A 6 -11.02 37.63 -6.07
CA LYS A 6 -10.49 38.43 -7.18
C LYS A 6 -9.28 37.78 -7.87
N PHE A 7 -8.78 36.64 -7.39
CA PHE A 7 -7.61 35.99 -7.97
C PHE A 7 -7.99 35.17 -9.21
N ASP A 8 -7.36 35.49 -10.34
CA ASP A 8 -7.56 34.76 -11.58
C ASP A 8 -6.76 33.44 -11.56
N PHE A 9 -7.44 32.36 -11.16
CA PHE A 9 -6.86 31.01 -11.18
C PHE A 9 -6.73 30.45 -12.60
N ASP A 10 -7.59 30.86 -13.53
CA ASP A 10 -7.64 30.28 -14.85
C ASP A 10 -6.55 30.89 -15.75
N GLY A 11 -6.22 32.17 -15.54
CA GLY A 11 -5.07 32.85 -16.17
C GLY A 11 -3.71 32.64 -15.48
N ASN A 12 -3.64 31.98 -14.31
CA ASN A 12 -2.37 31.79 -13.61
C ASN A 12 -1.59 30.55 -14.07
N GLU A 13 -0.53 30.74 -14.86
CA GLU A 13 0.28 29.65 -15.42
C GLU A 13 0.84 28.68 -14.36
N LYS A 14 1.28 29.18 -13.20
CA LYS A 14 1.83 28.35 -12.12
C LYS A 14 0.77 27.45 -11.49
N PHE A 15 -0.45 27.95 -11.35
CA PHE A 15 -1.57 27.15 -10.86
C PHE A 15 -2.02 26.11 -11.89
N GLN A 16 -2.07 26.48 -13.18
CA GLN A 16 -2.40 25.55 -14.26
C GLN A 16 -1.37 24.40 -14.36
N GLN A 17 -0.09 24.69 -14.18
CA GLN A 17 0.96 23.66 -14.12
C GLN A 17 0.80 22.75 -12.89
N HIS A 18 0.41 23.32 -11.75
CA HIS A 18 0.09 22.52 -10.55
C HIS A 18 -1.09 21.57 -10.79
N LEU A 19 -2.15 22.00 -11.48
CA LEU A 19 -3.30 21.14 -11.82
C LEU A 19 -2.92 19.99 -12.76
N LYS A 20 -2.05 20.23 -13.76
CA LYS A 20 -1.57 19.17 -14.67
C LYS A 20 -0.83 18.06 -13.94
N ASN A 21 -0.11 18.39 -12.87
CA ASN A 21 0.62 17.43 -12.04
C ASN A 21 -0.26 16.60 -11.10
N LEU A 22 -1.55 16.96 -10.95
CA LEU A 22 -2.50 16.29 -10.05
C LEU A 22 -3.40 15.29 -10.77
N TYR A 23 -3.06 14.87 -11.99
CA TYR A 23 -3.96 14.04 -12.81
C TYR A 23 -4.15 12.62 -12.25
N PRO A 24 -5.39 12.09 -12.19
CA PRO A 24 -6.65 12.71 -12.63
C PRO A 24 -7.19 13.79 -11.67
N LEU A 25 -7.81 14.82 -12.25
CA LEU A 25 -8.34 15.97 -11.51
C LEU A 25 -9.34 15.52 -10.41
N PRO A 26 -9.06 15.81 -9.14
CA PRO A 26 -9.95 15.46 -8.04
C PRO A 26 -11.20 16.35 -8.00
N PRO A 27 -12.33 15.85 -7.45
CA PRO A 27 -13.63 16.54 -7.52
C PRO A 27 -13.74 17.83 -6.72
N ASN A 28 -12.81 18.11 -5.78
CA ASN A 28 -12.85 19.28 -4.90
C ASN A 28 -11.81 20.35 -5.31
N LEU A 29 -12.02 20.96 -6.47
CA LEU A 29 -11.14 22.00 -7.02
C LEU A 29 -11.02 23.23 -6.11
N ASP A 30 -12.08 23.61 -5.41
CA ASP A 30 -12.07 24.77 -4.51
C ASP A 30 -11.08 24.59 -3.35
N LYS A 31 -11.06 23.39 -2.75
CA LYS A 31 -10.11 23.05 -1.68
C LYS A 31 -8.65 23.12 -2.14
N ILE A 32 -8.40 22.79 -3.41
CA ILE A 32 -7.07 22.85 -4.02
C ILE A 32 -6.69 24.29 -4.32
N LYS A 33 -7.60 25.08 -4.89
CA LYS A 33 -7.41 26.53 -5.11
C LYS A 33 -7.08 27.23 -3.80
N ARG A 34 -7.83 26.98 -2.71
CA ARG A 34 -7.59 27.57 -1.38
C ARG A 34 -6.24 27.17 -0.78
N LYS A 35 -5.90 25.88 -0.83
CA LYS A 35 -4.63 25.38 -0.29
C LYS A 35 -3.44 25.92 -1.07
N TRP A 36 -3.55 25.99 -2.39
CA TRP A 36 -2.50 26.55 -3.24
C TRP A 36 -2.36 28.05 -3.03
N PHE A 37 -3.47 28.79 -2.95
CA PHE A 37 -3.48 30.24 -2.72
C PHE A 37 -2.82 30.59 -1.37
N LYS A 38 -3.15 29.84 -0.31
CA LYS A 38 -2.49 30.03 1.00
C LYS A 38 -0.98 29.85 0.90
N ASN A 39 -0.54 28.78 0.24
CA ASN A 39 0.87 28.43 0.22
C ASN A 39 1.72 29.33 -0.70
N ASN A 40 1.12 29.98 -1.71
CA ASN A 40 1.86 30.67 -2.76
C ASN A 40 1.57 32.17 -2.87
N ILE A 41 0.42 32.64 -2.39
CA ILE A 41 -0.02 34.03 -2.56
C ILE A 41 -0.21 34.72 -1.21
N ASP A 42 -0.95 34.10 -0.28
CA ASP A 42 -1.27 34.71 1.02
C ASP A 42 -1.20 33.68 2.16
N PRO A 43 -0.05 33.56 2.86
CA PRO A 43 0.12 32.61 3.97
C PRO A 43 -0.83 32.85 5.15
N GLN A 44 -1.36 34.06 5.29
CA GLN A 44 -2.33 34.42 6.33
C GLN A 44 -3.76 34.08 5.94
N PHE A 45 -3.99 33.56 4.72
CA PHE A 45 -5.30 33.10 4.29
C PHE A 45 -5.80 31.95 5.17
N ASP A 46 -6.93 32.16 5.84
CA ASP A 46 -7.61 31.13 6.61
C ASP A 46 -8.42 30.21 5.68
N ILE A 47 -8.08 28.92 5.69
CA ILE A 47 -8.74 27.90 4.85
C ILE A 47 -10.10 27.49 5.46
N ASN A 48 -10.34 27.80 6.74
CA ASN A 48 -11.52 27.35 7.48
C ASN A 48 -12.71 28.31 7.43
N THR A 49 -12.62 29.43 6.69
CA THR A 49 -13.75 30.32 6.45
C THR A 49 -14.68 29.72 5.39
N GLU A 50 -15.67 28.96 5.91
CA GLU A 50 -16.98 28.63 5.35
C GLU A 50 -17.07 27.72 4.11
N TYR A 51 -17.40 26.45 4.38
CA TYR A 51 -18.45 25.73 3.63
C TYR A 51 -19.81 26.37 3.97
N GLN A 52 -20.13 27.52 3.37
CA GLN A 52 -21.52 27.93 3.27
C GLN A 52 -22.02 27.55 1.88
N ASN A 53 -22.97 26.61 1.86
CA ASN A 53 -23.82 26.35 0.71
C ASN A 53 -24.37 27.68 0.17
N PRO A 54 -24.44 27.90 -1.15
CA PRO A 54 -24.99 29.13 -1.73
C PRO A 54 -26.53 29.23 -1.62
N ASN A 55 -27.14 28.69 -0.56
CA ASN A 55 -28.61 28.61 -0.42
C ASN A 55 -29.12 28.99 0.98
N SER A 56 -28.60 30.07 1.55
CA SER A 56 -29.19 30.68 2.75
C SER A 56 -29.21 32.20 2.61
N ASN A 57 -30.43 32.71 2.45
CA ASN A 57 -30.79 34.12 2.41
C ASN A 57 -30.43 34.86 3.71
N ASN A 58 -30.09 36.14 3.55
CA ASN A 58 -30.34 37.28 4.44
C ASN A 58 -29.95 37.17 5.93
N GLN A 59 -29.00 37.99 6.40
CA GLN A 59 -29.28 39.29 7.07
C GLN A 59 -28.04 39.91 7.76
N SER A 60 -27.93 41.25 7.63
CA SER A 60 -27.30 42.26 8.53
C SER A 60 -25.78 42.20 8.82
N GLN A 61 -24.95 43.19 8.42
CA GLN A 61 -24.81 44.62 8.79
C GLN A 61 -23.90 44.91 10.00
N GLN A 62 -23.00 45.91 9.79
CA GLN A 62 -22.22 46.72 10.74
C GLN A 62 -20.94 46.06 11.34
N GLN A 63 -19.79 46.71 11.54
CA GLN A 63 -19.40 48.13 11.56
C GLN A 63 -17.85 48.31 11.53
N GLN A 64 -17.40 49.45 10.99
CA GLN A 64 -16.24 50.31 11.33
C GLN A 64 -14.78 49.77 11.42
N ASN A 65 -13.83 50.24 10.62
CA ASN A 65 -13.07 51.52 10.62
C ASN A 65 -12.09 51.74 11.81
N GLN A 66 -10.77 51.68 11.55
CA GLN A 66 -9.79 52.60 12.15
C GLN A 66 -8.53 52.75 11.27
N LYS A 67 -8.08 54.01 11.17
CA LYS A 67 -6.99 54.59 10.37
C LYS A 67 -5.77 54.89 11.26
N GLN A 68 -4.58 54.92 10.65
CA GLN A 68 -3.40 55.82 10.85
C GLN A 68 -2.77 55.90 12.27
N GLN A 69 -1.44 55.92 12.50
CA GLN A 69 -0.39 56.87 12.08
C GLN A 69 0.98 56.31 12.54
N SER A 70 2.04 56.25 11.72
CA SER A 70 3.21 57.15 11.66
C SER A 70 4.05 57.32 12.94
N GLN A 71 5.31 56.84 12.95
CA GLN A 71 6.49 57.67 13.27
C GLN A 71 7.83 56.95 13.02
N ASP A 72 8.77 57.73 12.45
CA ASP A 72 10.20 57.47 12.27
C ASP A 72 10.92 57.01 13.54
N HIS A 73 11.89 56.10 13.39
CA HIS A 73 13.19 56.16 14.07
C HIS A 73 14.26 55.45 13.24
N GLN A 74 15.25 56.24 12.81
CA GLN A 74 16.52 55.80 12.24
C GLN A 74 17.51 55.44 13.37
N GLN A 75 18.36 54.46 13.05
CA GLN A 75 19.71 54.18 13.56
C GLN A 75 19.95 53.29 14.79
N GLN A 76 20.78 52.29 14.50
CA GLN A 76 21.72 51.55 15.35
C GLN A 76 21.17 50.57 16.39
N SER A 77 21.18 49.28 16.03
CA SER A 77 22.08 48.30 16.69
C SER A 77 22.13 46.98 15.91
N GLN A 78 23.30 46.70 15.32
CA GLN A 78 23.72 45.37 14.90
C GLN A 78 23.99 44.53 16.15
N GLN A 79 23.00 43.79 16.68
CA GLN A 79 23.21 42.63 17.56
C GLN A 79 21.86 42.00 17.97
N SER A 80 21.19 41.31 17.05
CA SER A 80 20.06 40.42 17.39
C SER A 80 19.85 39.34 16.32
N GLN A 81 20.89 38.57 15.97
CA GLN A 81 20.75 37.42 15.06
C GLN A 81 20.99 36.05 15.74
N GLN A 82 20.99 35.99 17.07
CA GLN A 82 21.29 34.74 17.80
C GLN A 82 20.16 34.17 18.68
N GLN A 83 18.92 34.68 18.62
CA GLN A 83 17.84 34.15 19.47
C GLN A 83 16.56 33.66 18.77
N GLN A 84 16.52 33.55 17.43
CA GLN A 84 15.35 32.99 16.73
C GLN A 84 15.45 31.52 16.30
N PHE A 85 16.54 30.81 16.62
CA PHE A 85 16.68 29.38 16.27
C PHE A 85 16.29 28.38 17.37
N GLN A 86 15.76 28.83 18.52
CA GLN A 86 15.45 27.92 19.63
C GLN A 86 13.99 27.47 19.75
N ASN A 87 13.09 27.85 18.83
CA ASN A 87 11.68 27.42 18.87
C ASN A 87 11.19 26.62 17.64
N GLN A 88 12.08 26.15 16.75
CA GLN A 88 11.70 25.34 15.59
C GLN A 88 11.91 23.82 15.72
N ASN A 89 12.14 23.31 16.94
CA ASN A 89 12.28 21.86 17.17
C ASN A 89 11.11 21.24 17.94
N HIS A 90 9.91 21.83 17.87
CA HIS A 90 8.73 20.96 17.82
C HIS A 90 8.68 20.40 16.40
N GLN A 91 9.50 19.37 16.15
CA GLN A 91 9.23 18.43 15.07
C GLN A 91 7.80 17.96 15.31
N GLN A 92 6.86 18.55 14.58
CA GLN A 92 5.52 18.01 14.45
C GLN A 92 5.72 16.63 13.87
N VAL A 93 5.74 15.63 14.75
CA VAL A 93 5.74 14.23 14.37
C VAL A 93 4.56 14.10 13.41
N PRO A 94 4.78 13.70 12.15
CA PRO A 94 3.70 13.61 11.18
C PRO A 94 2.61 12.76 11.83
N SER A 95 1.41 13.32 11.98
CA SER A 95 0.30 12.64 12.64
C SER A 95 -0.08 11.43 11.79
N ILE A 96 0.42 10.26 12.15
CA ILE A 96 0.14 9.01 11.46
C ILE A 96 -1.35 8.73 11.65
N PRO A 97 -2.13 8.48 10.58
CA PRO A 97 -3.54 8.17 10.71
C PRO A 97 -3.75 6.94 11.62
N ILE A 98 -4.70 7.00 12.56
CA ILE A 98 -4.97 5.94 13.54
C ILE A 98 -5.13 4.55 12.89
N PHE A 99 -5.80 4.48 11.74
CA PHE A 99 -5.96 3.21 11.02
C PHE A 99 -4.62 2.60 10.54
N THR A 100 -3.64 3.42 10.20
CA THR A 100 -2.28 2.96 9.85
C THR A 100 -1.57 2.38 11.06
N VAL A 101 -1.75 3.00 12.23
CA VAL A 101 -1.18 2.52 13.50
C VAL A 101 -1.80 1.18 13.89
N ILE A 102 -3.13 1.06 13.81
CA ILE A 102 -3.85 -0.18 14.11
C ILE A 102 -3.41 -1.30 13.16
N GLU A 103 -3.45 -1.06 11.84
CA GLU A 103 -3.01 -2.03 10.83
C GLU A 103 -1.56 -2.47 11.05
N GLY A 104 -0.66 -1.51 11.30
CA GLY A 104 0.76 -1.75 11.53
C GLY A 104 1.02 -2.58 12.78
N MET A 105 0.38 -2.23 13.89
CA MET A 105 0.50 -2.99 15.15
C MET A 105 -0.03 -4.41 15.00
N LEU A 106 -1.15 -4.59 14.30
CA LEU A 106 -1.68 -5.91 14.00
C LEU A 106 -0.66 -6.73 13.19
N LYS A 107 0.00 -6.18 12.17
CA LYS A 107 1.03 -6.91 11.42
C LYS A 107 2.24 -7.29 12.27
N VAL A 108 2.71 -6.39 13.14
CA VAL A 108 3.82 -6.66 14.06
C VAL A 108 3.49 -7.81 15.01
N LEU A 109 2.27 -7.87 15.51
CA LEU A 109 1.81 -8.94 16.41
C LEU A 109 1.52 -10.25 15.65
N TYR A 110 0.91 -10.17 14.47
CA TYR A 110 0.49 -11.35 13.70
C TYR A 110 1.63 -12.02 12.95
N PHE A 111 2.65 -11.29 12.50
CA PHE A 111 3.77 -11.91 11.77
C PHE A 111 4.46 -13.02 12.59
N PRO A 112 4.89 -12.81 13.85
CA PRO A 112 5.45 -13.88 14.67
C PRO A 112 4.42 -14.96 14.97
N ALA A 113 3.17 -14.59 15.22
CA ALA A 113 2.10 -15.56 15.48
C ALA A 113 1.91 -16.53 14.31
N LEU A 114 1.95 -16.03 13.07
CA LEU A 114 1.88 -16.85 11.85
C LEU A 114 3.08 -17.78 11.67
N LEU A 115 4.25 -17.45 12.24
CA LEU A 115 5.46 -18.27 12.12
C LEU A 115 5.62 -19.30 13.24
N PHE A 116 5.16 -18.99 14.47
CA PHE A 116 5.47 -19.77 15.66
C PHE A 116 4.28 -20.50 16.28
N LEU A 117 3.03 -20.13 15.95
CA LEU A 117 1.85 -20.83 16.46
C LEU A 117 1.44 -21.93 15.48
N PHE A 118 1.82 -23.16 15.79
CA PHE A 118 1.60 -24.32 14.91
C PHE A 118 0.28 -25.08 15.17
N THR A 119 -0.49 -24.69 16.19
CA THR A 119 -1.71 -25.41 16.56
C THR A 119 -2.80 -25.20 15.51
N SER A 120 -3.36 -26.29 14.94
CA SER A 120 -4.38 -26.22 13.86
C SER A 120 -5.59 -25.35 14.22
N GLN A 121 -6.04 -25.36 15.47
CA GLN A 121 -7.15 -24.48 15.92
C GLN A 121 -6.76 -22.99 15.87
N LEU A 122 -5.54 -22.64 16.26
CA LEU A 122 -5.06 -21.26 16.24
C LEU A 122 -4.89 -20.76 14.80
N ASN A 123 -4.50 -21.63 13.86
CA ASN A 123 -4.36 -21.26 12.45
C ASN A 123 -5.64 -20.68 11.85
N LYS A 124 -6.82 -21.20 12.23
CA LYS A 124 -8.11 -20.67 11.75
C LYS A 124 -8.34 -19.24 12.25
N TYR A 125 -8.06 -18.97 13.53
CA TYR A 125 -8.17 -17.62 14.09
C TYR A 125 -7.14 -16.67 13.46
N LEU A 126 -5.92 -17.14 13.21
CA LEU A 126 -4.89 -16.37 12.53
C LEU A 126 -5.27 -16.04 11.08
N ASN A 127 -5.94 -16.96 10.38
CA ASN A 127 -6.48 -16.71 9.04
C ASN A 127 -7.54 -15.61 9.08
N PHE A 128 -8.49 -15.67 10.02
CA PHE A 128 -9.50 -14.61 10.20
C PHE A 128 -8.86 -13.24 10.48
N GLY A 129 -7.90 -13.19 11.40
CA GLY A 129 -7.16 -11.95 11.68
C GLY A 129 -6.37 -11.45 10.47
N SER A 130 -5.81 -12.35 9.67
CA SER A 130 -5.09 -11.99 8.44
C SER A 130 -6.03 -11.40 7.37
N VAL A 131 -7.24 -11.95 7.22
CA VAL A 131 -8.28 -11.35 6.36
C VAL A 131 -8.65 -9.96 6.88
N PHE A 132 -8.87 -9.82 8.18
CA PHE A 132 -9.20 -8.53 8.79
C PHE A 132 -8.12 -7.47 8.56
N ILE A 133 -6.84 -7.82 8.73
CA ILE A 133 -5.71 -6.93 8.42
C ILE A 133 -5.72 -6.52 6.95
N CYS A 134 -5.97 -7.45 6.04
CA CYS A 134 -6.04 -7.13 4.60
C CYS A 134 -7.22 -6.22 4.28
N LEU A 135 -8.39 -6.42 4.91
CA LEU A 135 -9.55 -5.54 4.75
C LEU A 135 -9.27 -4.12 5.26
N LEU A 136 -8.62 -3.97 6.43
CA LEU A 136 -8.18 -2.67 6.94
C LEU A 136 -7.20 -1.99 5.99
N ALA A 137 -6.27 -2.74 5.42
CA ALA A 137 -5.31 -2.20 4.45
C ALA A 137 -6.01 -1.73 3.16
N ILE A 138 -6.98 -2.49 2.64
CA ILE A 138 -7.78 -2.08 1.48
C ILE A 138 -8.57 -0.81 1.80
N TYR A 139 -9.23 -0.77 2.96
CA TYR A 139 -9.97 0.40 3.41
C TYR A 139 -9.07 1.64 3.53
N ARG A 140 -7.87 1.49 4.10
CA ARG A 140 -6.89 2.59 4.18
C ARG A 140 -6.47 3.09 2.80
N LEU A 141 -6.27 2.21 1.83
CA LEU A 141 -5.76 2.55 0.50
C LEU A 141 -6.83 3.12 -0.43
N GLN A 142 -8.07 2.63 -0.37
CA GLN A 142 -9.13 2.95 -1.35
C GLN A 142 -10.35 3.64 -0.73
N GLY A 143 -10.51 3.63 0.59
CA GLY A 143 -11.69 4.15 1.28
C GLY A 143 -12.95 3.33 1.00
N LEU A 144 -14.12 3.96 1.15
CA LEU A 144 -15.41 3.34 0.82
C LEU A 144 -15.80 3.58 -0.64
N PRO A 145 -16.50 2.62 -1.29
CA PRO A 145 -17.04 2.83 -2.62
C PRO A 145 -18.08 3.95 -2.61
N LYS A 146 -18.02 4.83 -3.62
CA LYS A 146 -19.09 5.79 -3.89
C LYS A 146 -20.25 5.05 -4.58
N LYS A 147 -21.50 5.37 -4.24
CA LYS A 147 -22.72 4.63 -4.67
C LYS A 147 -22.80 4.35 -6.17
N ASN A 148 -22.26 5.21 -7.02
CA ASN A 148 -22.33 5.09 -8.49
C ASN A 148 -21.04 4.58 -9.16
N TYR A 149 -19.99 4.25 -8.39
CA TYR A 149 -18.67 3.88 -8.92
C TYR A 149 -18.18 2.52 -8.38
N PHE A 150 -19.12 1.61 -8.08
CA PHE A 150 -18.78 0.33 -7.46
C PHE A 150 -17.94 -0.56 -8.38
N GLN A 151 -18.23 -0.60 -9.69
CA GLN A 151 -17.46 -1.41 -10.65
C GLN A 151 -16.01 -0.94 -10.76
N GLU A 152 -15.78 0.37 -10.90
CA GLU A 152 -14.43 0.93 -10.90
C GLU A 152 -13.71 0.69 -9.57
N TYR A 153 -14.40 0.86 -8.45
CA TYR A 153 -13.86 0.56 -7.14
C TYR A 153 -13.43 -0.91 -7.05
N PHE A 154 -14.26 -1.83 -7.53
CA PHE A 154 -13.95 -3.26 -7.56
C PHE A 154 -12.70 -3.56 -8.42
N LEU A 155 -12.60 -2.96 -9.60
CA LEU A 155 -11.43 -3.09 -10.47
C LEU A 155 -10.15 -2.50 -9.84
N ARG A 156 -10.26 -1.45 -9.03
CA ARG A 156 -9.12 -0.89 -8.29
C ARG A 156 -8.69 -1.80 -7.14
N ILE A 157 -9.64 -2.31 -6.34
CA ILE A 157 -9.28 -3.18 -5.22
C ILE A 157 -8.72 -4.51 -5.69
N ILE A 158 -9.18 -5.07 -6.82
CA ILE A 158 -8.71 -6.39 -7.28
C ILE A 158 -7.25 -6.35 -7.75
N GLN A 159 -6.76 -5.16 -8.12
CA GLN A 159 -5.35 -4.92 -8.46
C GLN A 159 -4.45 -4.83 -7.21
N LEU A 160 -5.03 -4.67 -6.02
CA LEU A 160 -4.26 -4.60 -4.78
C LEU A 160 -3.80 -5.99 -4.33
N GLU A 161 -2.55 -6.05 -3.88
CA GLU A 161 -1.98 -7.28 -3.35
C GLU A 161 -2.77 -7.83 -2.15
N PHE A 162 -3.32 -6.95 -1.31
CA PHE A 162 -4.17 -7.33 -0.18
C PHE A 162 -5.42 -8.11 -0.60
N THR A 163 -6.07 -7.74 -1.70
CA THR A 163 -7.25 -8.47 -2.19
C THR A 163 -6.88 -9.87 -2.66
N THR A 164 -5.79 -9.99 -3.42
CA THR A 164 -5.29 -11.31 -3.85
C THR A 164 -4.79 -12.17 -2.67
N ASN A 165 -4.31 -11.54 -1.58
CA ASN A 165 -3.98 -12.25 -0.35
C ASN A 165 -5.23 -12.72 0.39
N ILE A 166 -6.34 -11.98 0.36
CA ILE A 166 -7.62 -12.44 0.94
C ILE A 166 -8.07 -13.72 0.23
N PHE A 167 -8.08 -13.75 -1.11
CA PHE A 167 -8.44 -14.96 -1.84
C PHE A 167 -7.52 -16.13 -1.51
N PHE A 168 -6.22 -15.87 -1.34
CA PHE A 168 -5.28 -16.88 -0.88
C PHE A 168 -5.61 -17.39 0.54
N ILE A 169 -5.81 -16.49 1.51
CA ILE A 169 -6.11 -16.84 2.92
C ILE A 169 -7.42 -17.63 3.02
N VAL A 170 -8.44 -17.26 2.23
CA VAL A 170 -9.71 -18.00 2.17
C VAL A 170 -9.47 -19.46 1.78
N SER A 171 -8.55 -19.72 0.85
CA SER A 171 -8.18 -21.10 0.50
C SER A 171 -7.54 -21.86 1.67
N LEU A 172 -6.85 -21.16 2.59
CA LEU A 172 -6.15 -21.76 3.73
C LEU A 172 -7.09 -22.30 4.81
N PHE A 173 -8.36 -21.92 4.83
CA PHE A 173 -9.35 -22.51 5.76
C PHE A 173 -9.58 -24.01 5.50
N THR A 174 -9.21 -24.48 4.31
CA THR A 174 -9.30 -25.90 3.92
C THR A 174 -7.99 -26.66 4.06
N ILE A 175 -6.92 -26.00 4.54
CA ILE A 175 -5.55 -26.53 4.52
C ILE A 175 -4.94 -26.49 5.92
N ASP A 176 -4.58 -27.67 6.44
CA ASP A 176 -3.78 -27.80 7.66
C ASP A 176 -2.28 -27.92 7.33
N SER A 177 -1.70 -26.91 6.67
CA SER A 177 -0.27 -26.88 6.34
C SER A 177 0.34 -25.50 6.54
N PHE A 178 1.33 -25.46 7.43
CA PHE A 178 2.10 -24.27 7.76
C PHE A 178 2.79 -23.65 6.52
N SER A 179 3.24 -24.46 5.57
CA SER A 179 3.93 -23.98 4.37
C SER A 179 3.10 -22.97 3.58
N PHE A 180 1.76 -23.07 3.66
CA PHE A 180 0.86 -22.14 3.00
C PHE A 180 0.68 -20.82 3.75
N GLN A 181 1.11 -20.70 5.00
CA GLN A 181 1.09 -19.42 5.73
C GLN A 181 2.28 -18.52 5.36
N LEU A 182 3.37 -19.12 4.86
CA LEU A 182 4.61 -18.41 4.59
C LEU A 182 4.46 -17.20 3.64
N PRO A 183 3.69 -17.26 2.53
CA PRO A 183 3.47 -16.08 1.69
C PRO A 183 2.82 -14.90 2.42
N ILE A 184 1.89 -15.18 3.33
CA ILE A 184 1.20 -14.17 4.13
C ILE A 184 2.15 -13.61 5.19
N ALA A 185 2.91 -14.47 5.86
CA ALA A 185 3.93 -14.07 6.82
C ALA A 185 4.97 -13.13 6.18
N LEU A 186 5.49 -13.46 5.01
CA LEU A 186 6.44 -12.58 4.29
C LEU A 186 5.82 -11.23 3.90
N HIS A 187 4.54 -11.23 3.51
CA HIS A 187 3.83 -9.99 3.21
C HIS A 187 3.67 -9.11 4.47
N PHE A 188 3.31 -9.71 5.60
CA PHE A 188 3.18 -8.99 6.86
C PHE A 188 4.51 -8.56 7.45
N LEU A 189 5.59 -9.33 7.25
CA LEU A 189 6.95 -8.94 7.62
C LEU A 189 7.36 -7.61 7.00
N VAL A 190 7.15 -7.45 5.69
CA VAL A 190 7.44 -6.20 4.98
C VAL A 190 6.59 -5.06 5.54
N GLY A 191 5.28 -5.27 5.71
CA GLY A 191 4.40 -4.25 6.27
C GLY A 191 4.71 -3.87 7.73
N ALA A 192 5.14 -4.84 8.54
CA ALA A 192 5.57 -4.62 9.92
C ALA A 192 6.88 -3.81 9.97
N ALA A 193 7.83 -4.10 9.07
CA ALA A 193 9.08 -3.35 8.96
C ALA A 193 8.84 -1.90 8.50
N GLU A 194 7.99 -1.69 7.48
CA GLU A 194 7.59 -0.35 7.02
C GLU A 194 6.98 0.46 8.16
N PHE A 195 6.08 -0.15 8.93
CA PHE A 195 5.47 0.49 10.08
C PHE A 195 6.46 0.78 11.21
N TRP A 196 7.34 -0.17 11.54
CA TRP A 196 8.34 -0.01 12.58
C TRP A 196 9.30 1.16 12.30
N ILE A 197 9.69 1.35 11.04
CA ILE A 197 10.50 2.50 10.60
C ILE A 197 9.76 3.82 10.79
N GLN A 198 8.44 3.85 10.58
CA GLN A 198 7.64 5.09 10.71
C GLN A 198 7.49 5.53 12.16
N ILE A 199 7.32 4.59 13.10
CA ILE A 199 7.04 4.91 14.50
C ILE A 199 8.31 5.03 15.36
N ASN A 200 9.40 4.37 14.96
CA ASN A 200 10.61 4.30 15.78
C ASN A 200 11.67 5.27 15.30
N GLN A 201 11.90 6.33 16.08
CA GLN A 201 12.91 7.35 15.81
C GLN A 201 14.29 6.99 16.40
N GLN A 202 14.35 6.06 17.35
CA GLN A 202 15.58 5.71 18.06
C GLN A 202 16.40 4.66 17.32
N GLN A 203 17.71 4.87 17.25
CA GLN A 203 18.62 3.91 16.64
C GLN A 203 18.78 2.68 17.55
N GLY A 204 18.35 1.50 17.07
CA GLY A 204 18.45 0.23 17.79
C GLY A 204 18.49 -0.97 16.84
N ILE A 205 18.72 -2.17 17.40
CA ILE A 205 18.81 -3.42 16.62
C ILE A 205 17.51 -3.66 15.84
N THR A 206 16.35 -3.44 16.47
CA THR A 206 15.04 -3.62 15.82
C THR A 206 14.84 -2.69 14.63
N LEU A 207 15.29 -1.43 14.72
CA LEU A 207 15.24 -0.49 13.60
C LEU A 207 16.23 -0.87 12.49
N LYS A 208 17.42 -1.38 12.83
CA LYS A 208 18.38 -1.91 11.83
C LYS A 208 17.79 -3.08 11.06
N VAL A 209 17.14 -4.02 11.74
CA VAL A 209 16.45 -5.16 11.12
C VAL A 209 15.32 -4.68 10.20
N ALA A 210 14.47 -3.75 10.67
CA ALA A 210 13.40 -3.20 9.84
C ALA A 210 13.94 -2.50 8.59
N LYS A 211 15.02 -1.71 8.71
CA LYS A 211 15.70 -1.08 7.57
C LYS A 211 16.30 -2.10 6.60
N TYR A 212 16.88 -3.19 7.10
CA TYR A 212 17.38 -4.28 6.26
C TYR A 212 16.25 -4.96 5.47
N ILE A 213 15.12 -5.25 6.12
CA ILE A 213 13.93 -5.80 5.45
C ILE A 213 13.44 -4.83 4.37
N GLN A 214 13.38 -3.53 4.68
CA GLN A 214 12.94 -2.52 3.73
C GLN A 214 13.89 -2.38 2.53
N ALA A 215 15.20 -2.45 2.75
CA ALA A 215 16.20 -2.45 1.68
C ALA A 215 16.04 -3.66 0.74
N ASN A 216 15.67 -4.82 1.27
CA ASN A 216 15.46 -6.06 0.52
C ASN A 216 14.00 -6.32 0.16
N ARG A 217 13.12 -5.31 0.27
CA ARG A 217 11.67 -5.44 0.08
C ARG A 217 11.32 -6.14 -1.22
N ASN A 218 11.93 -5.73 -2.32
CA ASN A 218 11.63 -6.28 -3.65
C ASN A 218 11.98 -7.77 -3.75
N GLU A 219 13.10 -8.18 -3.15
CA GLU A 219 13.52 -9.59 -3.12
C GLU A 219 12.60 -10.44 -2.24
N ILE A 220 12.17 -9.91 -1.10
CA ILE A 220 11.21 -10.59 -0.21
C ILE A 220 9.86 -10.78 -0.91
N ILE A 221 9.34 -9.73 -1.55
CA ILE A 221 8.08 -9.80 -2.30
C ILE A 221 8.22 -10.74 -3.50
N LEU A 222 9.35 -10.73 -4.21
CA LEU A 222 9.61 -11.68 -5.29
C LEU A 222 9.65 -13.13 -4.77
N THR A 223 10.33 -13.36 -3.65
CA THR A 223 10.43 -14.66 -2.99
C THR A 223 9.06 -15.17 -2.56
N LYS A 224 8.23 -14.29 -2.00
CA LYS A 224 6.82 -14.58 -1.71
C LYS A 224 6.10 -15.11 -2.96
N GLN A 225 6.16 -14.41 -4.10
CA GLN A 225 5.47 -14.86 -5.31
C GLN A 225 6.01 -16.21 -5.82
N LYS A 226 7.33 -16.44 -5.73
CA LYS A 226 7.93 -17.74 -6.08
C LYS A 226 7.38 -18.87 -5.20
N ILE A 227 7.28 -18.64 -3.89
CA ILE A 227 6.71 -19.62 -2.95
C ILE A 227 5.26 -19.93 -3.30
N GLU A 228 4.44 -18.95 -3.66
CA GLU A 228 3.05 -19.20 -4.07
C GLU A 228 2.94 -20.09 -5.31
N ILE A 229 3.82 -19.90 -6.31
CA ILE A 229 3.89 -20.76 -7.48
C ILE A 229 4.29 -22.19 -7.09
N TYR A 230 5.29 -22.34 -6.22
CA TYR A 230 5.69 -23.66 -5.73
C TYR A 230 4.60 -24.35 -4.89
N LEU A 231 3.85 -23.60 -4.09
CA LEU A 231 2.71 -24.12 -3.33
C LEU A 231 1.58 -24.59 -4.24
N PHE A 232 1.37 -23.94 -5.39
CA PHE A 232 0.45 -24.45 -6.40
C PHE A 232 0.91 -25.80 -6.96
N LEU A 233 2.18 -25.92 -7.37
CA LEU A 233 2.73 -27.19 -7.87
C LEU A 233 2.66 -28.29 -6.79
N TYR A 234 2.97 -27.95 -5.55
CA TYR A 234 2.80 -28.82 -4.40
C TYR A 234 1.33 -29.25 -4.23
N SER A 235 0.38 -28.32 -4.42
CA SER A 235 -1.05 -28.64 -4.34
C SER A 235 -1.51 -29.58 -5.44
N VAL A 236 -0.96 -29.47 -6.65
CA VAL A 236 -1.24 -30.42 -7.74
C VAL A 236 -0.70 -31.81 -7.40
N PHE A 237 0.53 -31.89 -6.92
CA PHE A 237 1.12 -33.18 -6.51
C PHE A 237 0.42 -33.79 -5.30
N GLY A 238 0.02 -32.95 -4.34
CA GLY A 238 -0.69 -33.34 -3.12
C GLY A 238 -2.04 -34.00 -3.39
N ILE A 239 -2.68 -33.74 -4.53
CA ILE A 239 -3.95 -34.40 -4.92
C ILE A 239 -3.71 -35.91 -5.05
N PHE A 240 -2.62 -36.31 -5.70
CA PHE A 240 -2.25 -37.72 -5.87
C PHE A 240 -1.89 -38.39 -4.54
N LEU A 241 -1.35 -37.62 -3.60
CA LEU A 241 -1.02 -38.08 -2.25
C LEU A 241 -2.19 -37.99 -1.26
N LYS A 242 -3.37 -37.53 -1.69
CA LYS A 242 -4.52 -37.22 -0.83
C LYS A 242 -4.19 -36.25 0.31
N LYS A 243 -3.22 -35.35 0.11
CA LYS A 243 -2.82 -34.28 1.03
C LYS A 243 -3.48 -32.94 0.74
N THR A 244 -3.95 -32.76 -0.49
CA THR A 244 -4.68 -31.55 -0.94
C THR A 244 -5.90 -31.97 -1.76
N SER A 245 -6.85 -31.04 -1.94
CA SER A 245 -8.05 -31.27 -2.75
C SER A 245 -7.94 -30.63 -4.14
N ILE A 246 -8.70 -31.16 -5.11
CA ILE A 246 -8.81 -30.56 -6.45
C ILE A 246 -9.32 -29.12 -6.35
N LEU A 247 -10.34 -28.88 -5.51
CA LEU A 247 -10.92 -27.56 -5.28
C LEU A 247 -9.86 -26.56 -4.79
N GLN A 248 -9.01 -26.97 -3.86
CA GLN A 248 -7.91 -26.14 -3.35
C GLN A 248 -6.92 -25.76 -4.46
N ALA A 249 -6.49 -26.74 -5.27
CA ALA A 249 -5.58 -26.46 -6.38
C ALA A 249 -6.21 -25.48 -7.39
N VAL A 250 -7.51 -25.60 -7.65
CA VAL A 250 -8.27 -24.65 -8.50
C VAL A 250 -8.27 -23.25 -7.89
N ILE A 251 -8.60 -23.09 -6.60
CA ILE A 251 -8.65 -21.77 -5.95
C ILE A 251 -7.28 -21.08 -5.98
N ILE A 252 -6.22 -21.83 -5.65
CA ILE A 252 -4.85 -21.29 -5.67
C ILE A 252 -4.46 -20.91 -7.10
N PHE A 253 -4.79 -21.75 -8.09
CA PHE A 253 -4.52 -21.46 -9.49
C PHE A 253 -5.24 -20.20 -9.97
N GLN A 254 -6.51 -20.02 -9.64
CA GLN A 254 -7.28 -18.81 -9.97
C GLN A 254 -6.64 -17.56 -9.35
N ASN A 255 -6.15 -17.65 -8.12
CA ASN A 255 -5.42 -16.55 -7.50
C ASN A 255 -4.09 -16.24 -8.20
N LEU A 256 -3.36 -17.27 -8.64
CA LEU A 256 -2.14 -17.09 -9.45
C LEU A 256 -2.45 -16.41 -10.78
N LEU A 257 -3.50 -16.83 -11.49
CA LEU A 257 -3.94 -16.19 -12.73
C LEU A 257 -4.25 -14.71 -12.53
N LEU A 258 -5.01 -14.40 -11.46
CA LEU A 258 -5.34 -13.03 -11.11
C LEU A 258 -4.08 -12.19 -10.86
N LYS A 259 -3.12 -12.74 -10.10
CA LYS A 259 -1.83 -12.10 -9.84
C LYS A 259 -0.97 -11.95 -11.10
N THR A 260 -0.97 -12.91 -12.02
CA THR A 260 -0.23 -12.78 -13.29
C THR A 260 -0.73 -11.61 -14.13
N LYS A 261 -2.04 -11.35 -14.12
CA LYS A 261 -2.64 -10.21 -14.84
C LYS A 261 -2.25 -8.86 -14.24
N PHE A 262 -2.35 -8.72 -12.91
CA PHE A 262 -2.23 -7.40 -12.26
C PHE A 262 -0.91 -7.14 -11.52
N ASN A 263 -0.16 -8.18 -11.13
CA ASN A 263 1.04 -8.05 -10.30
C ASN A 263 2.33 -8.31 -11.09
N LYS A 264 3.12 -7.26 -11.32
CA LYS A 264 4.43 -7.34 -12.00
C LYS A 264 5.39 -8.32 -11.31
N ASN A 265 5.39 -8.39 -9.98
CA ASN A 265 6.29 -9.28 -9.24
C ASN A 265 5.94 -10.75 -9.46
N MET A 266 4.65 -11.08 -9.68
CA MET A 266 4.25 -12.44 -10.04
C MET A 266 4.80 -12.83 -11.42
N ARG A 267 4.66 -11.95 -12.43
CA ARG A 267 5.25 -12.18 -13.75
C ARG A 267 6.77 -12.33 -13.71
N ASN A 268 7.43 -11.49 -12.93
CA ASN A 268 8.87 -11.61 -12.73
C ASN A 268 9.22 -12.95 -12.09
N ALA A 269 8.52 -13.37 -11.03
CA ALA A 269 8.73 -14.66 -10.38
C ALA A 269 8.55 -15.82 -11.36
N GLN A 270 7.52 -15.80 -12.20
CA GLN A 270 7.30 -16.78 -13.26
C GLN A 270 8.47 -16.82 -14.24
N GLY A 271 8.96 -15.65 -14.68
CA GLY A 271 10.15 -15.55 -15.54
C GLY A 271 11.41 -16.14 -14.89
N TYR A 272 11.65 -15.83 -13.61
CA TYR A 272 12.78 -16.40 -12.86
C TYR A 272 12.69 -17.93 -12.73
N ILE A 273 11.50 -18.45 -12.38
CA ILE A 273 11.29 -19.89 -12.26
C ILE A 273 11.49 -20.54 -13.63
N ARG A 274 10.98 -19.94 -14.71
CA ARG A 274 11.17 -20.44 -16.08
C ARG A 274 12.64 -20.60 -16.44
N VAL A 275 13.45 -19.56 -16.23
CA VAL A 275 14.89 -19.59 -16.54
C VAL A 275 15.60 -20.63 -15.66
N TRP A 276 15.31 -20.64 -14.36
CA TRP A 276 15.88 -21.63 -13.44
C TRP A 276 15.50 -23.06 -13.83
N TYR A 277 14.25 -23.27 -14.26
CA TYR A 277 13.73 -24.55 -14.70
C TYR A 277 14.45 -25.06 -15.93
N ALA A 278 14.63 -24.17 -16.92
CA ALA A 278 15.36 -24.47 -18.15
C ALA A 278 16.78 -24.93 -17.81
N ASP A 279 17.51 -24.11 -17.05
CA ASP A 279 18.91 -24.35 -16.68
C ASP A 279 19.11 -25.59 -15.80
N LYS A 280 18.29 -25.78 -14.77
CA LYS A 280 18.52 -26.83 -13.76
C LYS A 280 17.83 -28.15 -14.04
N LEU A 281 16.71 -28.15 -14.76
CA LEU A 281 15.87 -29.33 -14.92
C LEU A 281 15.79 -29.80 -16.37
N SER A 282 15.27 -28.99 -17.30
CA SER A 282 15.03 -29.49 -18.66
C SER A 282 16.29 -29.63 -19.51
N GLU A 283 17.23 -28.69 -19.39
CA GLU A 283 18.45 -28.65 -20.22
C GLU A 283 19.67 -29.26 -19.52
N ASN A 284 19.54 -29.59 -18.24
CA ASN A 284 20.63 -30.15 -17.43
C ASN A 284 20.95 -31.60 -17.84
N LYS A 285 22.00 -31.77 -18.64
CA LYS A 285 22.48 -33.07 -19.13
C LYS A 285 22.86 -34.07 -18.04
N LYS A 286 23.05 -33.62 -16.78
CA LYS A 286 23.33 -34.52 -15.64
C LYS A 286 22.10 -35.28 -15.17
N LEU A 287 20.89 -34.84 -15.53
CA LEU A 287 19.65 -35.51 -15.14
C LEU A 287 19.31 -36.66 -16.09
N PRO A 288 18.83 -37.80 -15.56
CA PRO A 288 18.27 -38.89 -16.36
C PRO A 288 17.22 -38.38 -17.34
N GLU A 289 17.25 -38.87 -18.59
CA GLU A 289 16.37 -38.39 -19.66
C GLU A 289 14.89 -38.50 -19.30
N GLY A 290 14.48 -39.58 -18.64
CA GLY A 290 13.10 -39.76 -18.18
C GLY A 290 12.62 -38.65 -17.23
N LEU A 291 13.45 -38.27 -16.25
CA LEU A 291 13.14 -37.18 -15.34
C LEU A 291 13.06 -35.83 -16.06
N ARG A 292 13.98 -35.56 -17.00
CA ARG A 292 13.93 -34.35 -17.83
C ARG A 292 12.63 -34.24 -18.63
N LYS A 293 12.16 -35.35 -19.20
CA LYS A 293 10.88 -35.40 -19.94
C LYS A 293 9.68 -35.11 -19.02
N ILE A 294 9.61 -35.78 -17.86
CA ILE A 294 8.54 -35.58 -16.88
C ILE A 294 8.49 -34.11 -16.44
N PHE A 295 9.64 -33.55 -16.09
CA PHE A 295 9.77 -32.14 -15.75
C PHE A 295 9.27 -31.26 -16.91
N SER A 296 9.80 -31.43 -18.12
CA SER A 296 9.37 -30.65 -19.29
C SER A 296 7.84 -30.67 -19.50
N ILE A 297 7.18 -31.82 -19.29
CA ILE A 297 5.73 -31.95 -19.39
C ILE A 297 5.02 -31.13 -18.30
N ILE A 298 5.45 -31.23 -17.03
CA ILE A 298 4.85 -30.49 -15.91
C ILE A 298 4.93 -28.98 -16.17
N TRP A 299 6.10 -28.48 -16.58
CA TRP A 299 6.29 -27.05 -16.83
C TRP A 299 5.50 -26.55 -18.04
N ARG A 300 5.51 -27.28 -19.15
CA ARG A 300 4.69 -26.94 -20.33
C ARG A 300 3.20 -26.97 -20.00
N GLY A 301 2.76 -27.91 -19.18
CA GLY A 301 1.40 -27.97 -18.67
C GLY A 301 1.02 -26.71 -17.88
N TYR A 302 1.90 -26.28 -16.97
CA TYR A 302 1.74 -25.03 -16.23
C TYR A 302 1.69 -23.80 -17.13
N GLU A 303 2.62 -23.66 -18.08
CA GLU A 303 2.63 -22.52 -19.01
C GLU A 303 1.38 -22.49 -19.88
N LYS A 304 0.93 -23.64 -20.38
CA LYS A 304 -0.29 -23.75 -21.19
C LYS A 304 -1.53 -23.38 -20.37
N LEU A 305 -1.58 -23.78 -19.10
CA LEU A 305 -2.65 -23.38 -18.20
C LEU A 305 -2.67 -21.86 -17.98
N LEU A 306 -1.52 -21.21 -17.87
CA LEU A 306 -1.44 -19.75 -17.74
C LEU A 306 -1.84 -19.00 -19.01
N THR A 307 -1.61 -19.57 -20.21
CA THR A 307 -1.94 -18.89 -21.48
C THR A 307 -3.38 -19.11 -21.93
N LEU A 308 -4.03 -20.17 -21.47
CA LEU A 308 -5.43 -20.46 -21.79
C LEU A 308 -6.44 -19.54 -21.08
N PHE A 309 -6.04 -18.84 -20.00
CA PHE A 309 -6.93 -18.05 -19.13
C PHE A 309 -6.42 -16.61 -18.90
#